data_AF-A0A2M6GGH0-F1
#
_entry.id   AF-A0A2M6GGH0-F1
#
_cell.length_a   1.000
_cell.length_b   1.000
_cell.length_c   1.000
_cell.angle_alpha   90.00
_cell.angle_beta   90.00
_cell.angle_gamma   90.00
#
_symmetry.space_group_name_H-M   'P 1'
#
loop_
_entity.id
_entity.type
_entity.pdbx_description
1 polymer ?
#
loop_
_entity_poly.entity_id
_entity_poly.type
_entity_poly.pdbx_seq_one_letter_code
_entity_poly.pdbx_strand_id
1 'polypeptide(L)'
;MAWTYHTGDNKPGQSSEMQSQPIMVNGVVYTTSPKSKVLALDAATGKLIWQFDPFLNAEPRISANRGVLYWEQGEDKRILFT
;
A
#
# COMPACT_ATOMS: atom_id res chain seq x y z
N MET A 1 2.44 2.47 21.26
CA MET A 1 1.86 2.32 19.91
C MET A 1 1.17 3.63 19.55
N ALA A 2 1.53 4.29 18.44
CA ALA A 2 0.97 5.58 18.06
C ALA A 2 -0.34 5.44 17.26
N TRP A 3 -0.37 4.52 16.30
CA TRP A 3 -1.55 4.14 15.53
C TRP A 3 -1.38 2.74 14.93
N THR A 4 -2.45 2.22 14.34
CA THR A 4 -2.47 0.95 13.60
C THR A 4 -3.40 1.09 12.41
N TYR A 5 -3.06 0.46 11.28
CA TYR A 5 -3.89 0.42 10.09
C TYR A 5 -4.18 -1.01 9.67
N HIS A 6 -5.45 -1.36 9.49
CA HIS A 6 -5.87 -2.67 9.01
C HIS A 6 -6.21 -2.58 7.52
N THR A 7 -5.50 -3.34 6.67
CA THR A 7 -5.70 -3.31 5.20
C THR A 7 -7.04 -3.88 4.75
N GLY A 8 -7.72 -4.65 5.62
CA GLY A 8 -9.00 -5.29 5.31
C GLY A 8 -8.89 -6.49 4.37
N ASP A 9 -7.68 -6.98 4.10
CA ASP A 9 -7.44 -8.03 3.10
C ASP A 9 -7.47 -9.47 3.65
N ASN A 10 -7.69 -9.63 4.95
CA ASN A 10 -7.87 -10.94 5.56
C ASN A 10 -9.29 -11.46 5.26
N LYS A 11 -9.42 -12.32 4.24
CA LYS A 11 -10.69 -13.00 3.89
C LYS A 11 -10.58 -14.50 4.19
N PRO A 12 -11.59 -15.13 4.82
CA PRO A 12 -11.58 -16.57 5.08
C PRO A 12 -11.32 -17.38 3.81
N GLY A 13 -10.43 -18.37 3.90
CA GLY A 13 -10.08 -19.24 2.78
C GLY A 13 -9.16 -18.61 1.72
N GLN A 14 -8.64 -17.40 1.93
CA GLN A 14 -7.68 -16.75 1.03
C GLN A 14 -6.36 -16.47 1.76
N SER A 15 -5.23 -16.63 1.06
CA SER A 15 -3.94 -16.18 1.60
C SER A 15 -3.93 -14.66 1.75
N SER A 16 -3.43 -14.19 2.88
CA SER A 16 -3.29 -12.76 3.20
C SER A 16 -1.88 -12.50 3.74
N GLU A 17 -0.89 -13.01 3.01
CA GLU A 17 0.50 -12.76 3.34
C GLU A 17 0.86 -11.31 3.02
N MET A 18 1.42 -10.61 4.01
CA MET A 18 1.90 -9.25 3.84
C MET A 18 3.41 -9.25 3.81
N GLN A 19 3.96 -9.12 2.61
CA GLN A 19 5.37 -8.81 2.38
C GLN A 19 5.41 -7.36 1.91
N SER A 20 5.90 -6.44 2.73
CA SER A 20 5.98 -5.04 2.34
C SER A 20 7.12 -4.33 3.07
N GLN A 21 7.77 -3.40 2.38
CA GLN A 21 8.71 -2.46 2.95
C GLN A 21 8.09 -1.06 2.79
N PRO A 22 7.37 -0.55 3.80
CA PRO A 22 6.79 0.78 3.74
C PRO A 22 7.88 1.85 3.61
N ILE A 23 7.64 2.86 2.78
CA ILE A 23 8.51 4.04 2.67
C ILE A 23 7.76 5.28 3.15
N MET A 24 8.49 6.26 3.68
CA MET A 24 7.92 7.55 4.04
C MET A 24 8.50 8.63 3.13
N VAL A 25 7.64 9.45 2.53
CA VAL A 25 8.04 10.60 1.73
C VAL A 25 7.13 11.78 2.10
N ASN A 26 7.72 12.90 2.51
CA ASN A 26 7.01 14.15 2.83
C ASN A 26 5.82 13.98 3.81
N GLY A 27 6.00 13.18 4.88
CA GLY A 27 4.96 12.97 5.89
C GLY A 27 3.87 11.96 5.51
N VAL A 28 4.02 11.27 4.38
CA VAL A 28 3.11 10.21 3.93
C VAL A 28 3.83 8.87 3.95
N VAL A 29 3.23 7.86 4.56
CA VAL A 29 3.67 6.46 4.50
C VAL A 29 3.00 5.79 3.31
N TYR A 30 3.81 5.20 2.43
CA TYR A 30 3.35 4.40 1.31
C TYR A 30 3.69 2.93 1.54
N THR A 31 2.71 2.06 1.31
CA THR A 31 2.88 0.61 1.46
C THR A 31 1.96 -0.15 0.52
N THR A 32 2.13 -1.46 0.46
CA THR A 32 1.29 -2.38 -0.30
C THR A 32 0.55 -3.33 0.61
N SER A 33 -0.62 -3.76 0.16
CA SER A 33 -1.45 -4.73 0.86
C SER A 33 -1.28 -6.15 0.28
N PRO A 34 -1.73 -7.21 1.00
CA PRO A 34 -1.73 -8.58 0.48
C PRO A 34 -2.45 -8.78 -0.87
N LYS A 35 -3.35 -7.86 -1.23
CA LYS A 35 -4.09 -7.87 -2.51
C LYS A 35 -3.52 -6.89 -3.54
N SER A 36 -2.27 -6.50 -3.39
CA SER A 36 -1.54 -5.62 -4.31
C SER A 36 -2.14 -4.21 -4.44
N LYS A 37 -2.91 -3.76 -3.45
CA LYS A 37 -3.33 -2.36 -3.36
C LYS A 37 -2.15 -1.52 -2.91
N VAL A 38 -2.08 -0.28 -3.39
CA VAL A 38 -1.14 0.73 -2.86
C VAL A 38 -1.91 1.64 -1.91
N LEU A 39 -1.36 1.85 -0.73
CA LEU A 39 -1.95 2.63 0.35
C LEU A 39 -1.05 3.84 0.65
N ALA A 40 -1.64 5.02 0.75
CA ALA A 40 -0.98 6.22 1.26
C ALA A 40 -1.64 6.64 2.58
N LEU A 41 -0.86 6.64 3.66
CA LEU A 41 -1.31 6.96 5.00
C LEU A 41 -0.62 8.23 5.50
N ASP A 42 -1.36 9.09 6.19
CA ASP A 42 -0.78 10.18 6.95
C ASP A 42 0.14 9.60 8.05
N ALA A 43 1.41 9.99 8.06
CA ALA A 43 2.41 9.37 8.94
C ALA A 43 2.15 9.64 10.43
N ALA A 44 1.55 10.78 10.76
CA ALA A 44 1.30 11.18 12.14
C ALA A 44 0.09 10.45 12.73
N THR A 45 -0.94 10.21 11.92
CA THR A 45 -2.25 9.73 12.40
C THR A 45 -2.60 8.32 11.94
N GLY A 46 -1.93 7.79 10.91
CA GLY A 46 -2.26 6.52 10.28
C GLY A 46 -3.54 6.56 9.42
N LYS A 47 -4.12 7.75 9.20
CA LYS A 47 -5.34 7.90 8.38
C LYS A 47 -5.02 7.66 6.91
N LEU A 48 -5.91 6.94 6.23
CA LEU A 48 -5.84 6.75 4.77
C LEU A 48 -6.04 8.09 4.07
N ILE A 49 -5.07 8.48 3.24
CA ILE A 49 -5.15 9.63 2.34
C ILE A 49 -5.77 9.18 1.02
N TRP A 50 -5.21 8.13 0.41
CA TRP A 50 -5.73 7.52 -0.80
C TRP A 50 -5.33 6.05 -0.89
N GLN A 51 -6.07 5.31 -1.72
CA GLN A 51 -5.78 3.93 -2.08
C GLN A 51 -5.88 3.76 -3.60
N PHE A 52 -4.93 3.02 -4.17
CA PHE A 52 -5.02 2.50 -5.53
C PHE A 52 -5.28 0.99 -5.48
N ASP A 53 -6.33 0.53 -6.14
CA ASP A 53 -6.68 -0.89 -6.26
C ASP A 53 -6.63 -1.31 -7.74
N PRO A 54 -5.59 -2.04 -8.19
CA PRO A 54 -5.48 -2.48 -9.57
C PRO A 54 -6.53 -3.54 -9.96
N PHE A 55 -7.25 -4.11 -8.99
CA PHE A 55 -8.25 -5.16 -9.20
C PHE A 55 -9.64 -4.75 -8.71
N LEU A 56 -9.97 -3.46 -8.67
CA LEU A 56 -11.27 -2.97 -8.18
C LEU A 56 -12.48 -3.68 -8.80
N ASN A 57 -12.38 -4.06 -10.09
CA ASN A 57 -13.42 -4.74 -10.85
C ASN A 57 -12.98 -6.13 -11.37
N ALA A 58 -11.99 -6.75 -10.72
CA ALA A 58 -11.42 -8.02 -11.13
C ALA A 58 -11.03 -8.87 -9.91
N GLU A 59 -10.74 -10.15 -10.14
CA GLU A 59 -10.20 -10.99 -9.06
C GLU A 59 -8.78 -10.54 -8.69
N PRO A 60 -8.48 -10.32 -7.41
CA PRO A 60 -7.18 -9.85 -6.98
C PRO A 60 -6.11 -10.91 -7.21
N ARG A 61 -4.98 -10.51 -7.79
CA ARG A 61 -3.81 -11.38 -7.87
C ARG A 61 -3.12 -11.44 -6.51
N ILE A 62 -3.30 -12.57 -5.83
CA ILE A 62 -2.59 -12.86 -4.58
C ILE A 62 -1.19 -13.38 -4.95
N SER A 63 -0.19 -12.53 -4.77
CA SER A 63 1.22 -12.88 -4.98
C SER A 63 2.09 -12.03 -4.05
N ALA A 64 3.30 -12.50 -3.79
CA ALA A 64 4.28 -11.71 -3.05
C ALA A 64 4.59 -10.40 -3.81
N ASN A 65 4.19 -9.28 -3.21
CA ASN A 65 4.65 -7.94 -3.56
C ASN A 65 5.75 -7.55 -2.54
N ARG A 66 6.70 -6.67 -2.89
CA ARG A 66 7.81 -6.30 -2.00
C ARG A 66 7.76 -4.87 -1.49
N GLY A 67 6.64 -4.19 -1.68
CA GLY A 67 6.45 -2.79 -1.31
C GLY A 67 6.34 -1.89 -2.55
N VAL A 68 6.78 -0.66 -2.36
CA VAL A 68 6.73 0.41 -3.36
C VAL A 68 8.10 1.05 -3.55
N LEU A 69 8.26 1.78 -4.65
CA LEU A 69 9.39 2.64 -4.93
C LEU A 69 8.91 4.06 -5.20
N TYR A 70 9.62 5.05 -4.68
CA TYR A 70 9.41 6.46 -5.00
C TYR A 70 10.37 6.92 -6.09
N TRP A 71 9.86 7.68 -7.05
CA TRP A 71 10.65 8.33 -8.09
C TRP A 71 10.18 9.78 -8.27
N GLU A 72 11.13 10.69 -8.53
CA GLU A 72 10.86 12.10 -8.72
C GLU A 72 11.78 12.71 -9.80
N GLN A 73 11.20 13.53 -10.67
CA GLN A 73 11.93 14.40 -11.59
C GLN A 73 11.19 15.74 -11.73
N GLY A 74 11.71 16.78 -11.06
CA GLY A 74 11.04 18.08 -11.02
C GLY A 74 9.69 17.98 -10.32
N GLU A 75 8.60 18.32 -11.00
CA GLU A 75 7.24 18.23 -10.47
C GLU A 75 6.59 16.83 -10.63
N ASP A 76 7.17 15.95 -11.46
CA ASP A 76 6.65 14.59 -11.64
C ASP A 76 7.10 13.69 -10.48
N LYS A 77 6.13 13.14 -9.75
CA LYS A 77 6.32 12.32 -8.55
C LYS A 77 5.50 11.05 -8.67
N ARG A 78 6.14 9.91 -8.47
CA ARG A 78 5.51 8.59 -8.71
C ARG A 78 5.75 7.64 -7.57
N ILE A 79 4.71 6.87 -7.28
CA ILE A 79 4.80 5.64 -6.50
C ILE A 79 4.68 4.48 -7.48
N LEU A 80 5.73 3.68 -7.58
CA LEU A 80 5.81 2.52 -8.45
C LEU A 80 5.69 1.24 -7.61
N PHE A 81 5.04 0.22 -8.17
CA PHE A 81 4.86 -1.09 -7.54
C PHE A 81 4.73 -2.17 -8.64
N THR A 82 4.88 -3.44 -8.25
CA THR A 82 4.88 -4.60 -9.16
C THR A 82 3.83 -5.63 -8.79
#